data_AF-A0A3C0L9T1-F1
#
_entry.id   AF-A0A3C0L9T1-F1
#
_cell.length_a   1.000
_cell.length_b   1.000
_cell.length_c   1.000
_cell.angle_alpha   90.00
_cell.angle_beta   90.00
_cell.angle_gamma   90.00
#
_symmetry.space_group_name_H-M   'P 1'
#
loop_
_entity.id
_entity.type
_entity.pdbx_description
1 polymer ?
#
loop_
_entity_poly.entity_id
_entity_poly.type
_entity_poly.pdbx_seq_one_letter_code
_entity_poly.pdbx_strand_id
1 'polypeptide(L)' 'WGKTGTLSSASALAGILQTKNKRWIVFCLMENNFIFIEEENDPKIFENKVIEYIYENL' A
#
# COMPACT_ATOMS: atom_id res chain seq x y z
N TRP A 1 3.82 -9.21 4.87
CA TRP A 1 2.54 -9.73 5.43
C TRP A 1 1.73 -8.54 5.87
N GLY A 2 0.46 -8.45 5.46
CA GLY A 2 -0.37 -7.29 5.82
C GLY A 2 -1.86 -7.56 5.68
N LYS A 3 -2.64 -6.70 6.30
CA LYS A 3 -4.09 -6.68 6.22
C LYS A 3 -4.53 -5.52 5.32
N THR A 4 -5.40 -5.83 4.37
CA THR A 4 -6.03 -4.87 3.48
C THR A 4 -7.40 -4.43 4.01
N GLY A 5 -7.81 -3.22 3.65
CA GLY A 5 -9.17 -2.71 3.74
C GLY A 5 -9.48 -1.83 2.53
N THR A 6 -10.68 -1.95 1.96
CA THR A 6 -11.10 -1.16 0.79
C THR A 6 -12.58 -0.79 0.95
N LEU A 7 -12.89 0.47 0.66
CA LEU A 7 -14.23 1.06 0.54
C LEU A 7 -14.31 1.86 -0.77
N SER A 8 -15.48 2.39 -1.09
CA SER A 8 -15.74 3.12 -2.36
C SER A 8 -14.82 4.30 -2.65
N SER A 9 -14.19 4.88 -1.62
CA SER A 9 -13.26 6.02 -1.78
C SER A 9 -12.13 5.96 -0.76
N ALA A 10 -11.84 4.75 -0.26
CA ALA A 10 -10.77 4.54 0.71
C ALA A 10 -10.08 3.20 0.49
N SER A 11 -8.77 3.16 0.72
CA SER A 11 -7.97 1.95 0.68
C SER A 11 -6.88 2.04 1.73
N ALA A 12 -6.65 0.93 2.41
CA ALA A 12 -5.65 0.82 3.45
C ALA A 12 -4.91 -0.51 3.38
N LEU A 13 -3.63 -0.45 3.72
CA LEU A 13 -2.75 -1.60 3.88
C LEU A 13 -1.86 -1.39 5.09
N ALA A 14 -1.93 -2.28 6.08
CA ALA A 14 -1.06 -2.23 7.25
C ALA A 14 -0.39 -3.59 7.48
N GLY A 15 0.87 -3.59 7.91
CA GLY A 15 1.57 -4.84 8.14
C GLY A 15 3.06 -4.71 8.41
N ILE A 16 3.76 -5.82 8.14
CA ILE A 16 5.20 -5.96 8.25
C ILE A 16 5.79 -6.35 6.90
N LEU A 17 6.91 -5.75 6.56
CA LEU A 17 7.67 -6.00 5.34
C LEU A 17 9.12 -6.27 5.70
N GLN A 18 9.69 -7.34 5.15
CA GLN A 18 11.13 -7.53 5.12
C GLN A 18 11.66 -6.95 3.81
N THR A 19 12.59 -6.01 3.88
CA THR A 19 13.19 -5.39 2.71
C THR A 19 14.27 -6.29 2.10
N LYS A 20 14.73 -5.93 0.90
CA LYS A 20 15.80 -6.64 0.19
C LYS A 20 17.10 -6.71 1.01
N ASN A 21 17.35 -5.70 1.85
CA ASN A 21 18.50 -5.63 2.75
C ASN A 21 18.28 -6.34 4.09
N LYS A 22 17.25 -7.19 4.18
CA LYS A 22 16.86 -7.99 5.38
C LYS A 22 16.40 -7.14 6.57
N ARG A 23 16.12 -5.85 6.37
CA ARG A 23 15.55 -4.99 7.41
C ARG A 23 14.05 -5.28 7.55
N TRP A 24 13.56 -5.34 8.77
CA TRP A 24 12.11 -5.41 9.03
C TRP A 24 11.54 -4.01 9.25
N ILE A 25 10.43 -3.74 8.57
CA ILE A 25 9.71 -2.48 8.63
C ILE A 25 8.25 -2.76 8.98
N VAL A 26 7.72 -2.00 9.94
CA VAL A 26 6.29 -1.92 10.24
C VAL A 26 5.72 -0.73 9.47
N PHE A 27 4.60 -0.92 8.78
CA PHE A 27 4.02 0.12 7.94
C PHE A 27 2.50 0.17 8.08
N CYS A 28 1.94 1.35 7.81
CA CYS A 28 0.50 1.59 7.69
C CYS A 28 0.28 2.64 6.59
N LEU A 29 -0.36 2.21 5.51
CA LEU A 29 -0.72 3.04 4.37
C LEU A 29 -2.23 3.23 4.37
N MET A 30 -2.68 4.47 4.21
CA MET A 30 -4.09 4.83 4.11
C MET A 30 -4.26 5.91 3.06
N GLU A 31 -5.13 5.65 2.09
CA GLU A 31 -5.56 6.58 1.07
C GLU A 31 -7.06 6.77 1.20
N ASN A 32 -7.51 8.03 1.31
CA ASN A 32 -8.91 8.38 1.45
C ASN A 32 -9.28 9.48 0.45
N ASN A 33 -10.57 9.60 0.15
CA ASN A 33 -11.13 10.61 -0.73
C ASN A 33 -10.64 10.53 -2.19
N PHE A 34 -10.19 9.36 -2.66
CA PHE A 34 -9.95 9.17 -4.09
C PHE A 34 -11.28 8.93 -4.82
N ILE A 35 -11.34 9.39 -6.07
CA ILE A 35 -12.46 9.10 -6.96
C ILE A 35 -12.21 7.71 -7.53
N PHE A 36 -13.05 6.75 -7.15
CA PHE A 36 -13.00 5.41 -7.73
C PHE A 36 -13.55 5.47 -9.15
N ILE A 37 -12.63 5.42 -10.12
CA ILE A 37 -12.93 5.32 -11.53
C ILE A 37 -12.57 3.88 -11.91
N GLU A 38 -13.58 3.02 -12.07
CA GLU A 38 -13.41 1.57 -12.30
C GLU A 38 -12.44 1.23 -13.43
N GLU A 39 -12.28 2.11 -14.42
CA GLU A 39 -11.42 1.91 -15.59
C GLU A 39 -10.02 2.57 -15.48
N GLU A 40 -9.78 3.49 -14.54
CA GLU A 40 -8.54 4.29 -14.49
C GLU A 40 -7.77 4.24 -13.17
N ASN A 41 -8.40 3.95 -12.04
CA ASN A 41 -7.75 4.03 -10.72
C ASN A 41 -7.98 2.77 -9.89
N ASP A 42 -7.03 1.84 -9.97
CA ASP A 42 -6.89 0.80 -8.95
C ASP A 42 -6.22 1.43 -7.71
N PRO A 43 -6.93 1.59 -6.56
CA PRO A 43 -6.35 2.16 -5.35
C PRO A 43 -5.20 1.32 -4.77
N LYS A 44 -5.03 0.08 -5.26
CA LYS A 44 -3.86 -0.75 -4.94
C LYS A 44 -2.59 -0.26 -5.63
N ILE A 45 -2.66 0.55 -6.68
CA ILE A 45 -1.47 1.12 -7.32
C ILE A 45 -0.68 1.99 -6.34
N PHE A 46 -1.36 2.82 -5.55
CA PHE A 46 -0.71 3.64 -4.50
C PHE A 46 -0.01 2.75 -3.47
N GLU A 47 -0.73 1.80 -2.89
CA GLU A 47 -0.19 0.87 -1.88
C GLU A 47 1.03 0.11 -2.43
N ASN A 48 0.91 -0.45 -3.64
CA ASN A 48 1.95 -1.26 -4.25
C ASN A 48 3.21 -0.45 -4.58
N LYS A 49 3.07 0.75 -5.16
CA LYS A 49 4.22 1.62 -5.49
C LYS A 49 5.03 2.00 -4.24
N VAL A 50 4.34 2.33 -3.15
CA VAL A 50 5.02 2.67 -1.88
C VAL A 50 5.72 1.46 -1.30
N ILE A 51 5.07 0.29 -1.29
CA ILE A 51 5.67 -0.96 -0.79
C ILE A 51 6.88 -1.38 -1.62
N GLU A 52 6.79 -1.29 -2.95
CA GLU A 52 7.89 -1.61 -3.86
C GLU A 52 9.08 -0.67 -3.64
N TYR A 53 8.83 0.63 -3.50
CA TYR A 53 9.88 1.59 -3.16
C TYR A 53 10.56 1.26 -1.83
N ILE A 54 9.78 0.99 -0.77
CA ILE A 54 10.32 0.61 0.54
C ILE A 54 11.14 -0.68 0.45
N TYR A 55 10.65 -1.68 -0.28
CA TYR A 55 11.33 -2.97 -0.42
C TYR A 55 12.69 -2.85 -1.10
N GLU A 56 12.80 -2.04 -2.16
CA GLU A 56 14.04 -1.87 -2.92
C GLU A 56 15.04 -0.90 -2.28
N ASN A 57 14.57 0.10 -1.51
CA ASN A 57 15.41 1.24 -1.10
C ASN A 57 15.69 1.34 0.40
N LEU A 58 14.99 0.60 1.28
CA LEU A 58 15.18 0.65 2.74
C LEU A 58 15.75 -0.62 3.36
#